data_AF-A0A0D3E459-F1
#
_entry.id   AF-A0A0D3E459-F1
#
_cell.length_a   1.000
_cell.length_b   1.000
_cell.length_c   1.000
_cell.angle_alpha   90.00
_cell.angle_beta   90.00
_cell.angle_gamma   90.00
#
_symmetry.space_group_name_H-M   'P 1'
#
loop_
_entity.id
_entity.type
_entity.pdbx_description
1 polymer ?
#
loop_
_entity_poly.entity_id
_entity_poly.type
_entity_poly.pdbx_seq_one_letter_code
_entity_poly.pdbx_strand_id
1 'polypeptide(L)'
;CSKDESDYGWYTTKFKINNSDLKNEEDKPTVRVASLGHAFHVWLNGEYLDMVAMLRRVDGHCQEPASVVFSVLSLAMHFHGWLSIFITLYYKLPPNQDKTARRVTINTDVDITKTLDYLTAIAILGFSLIVSILRTFNVRVEAARVMVGT
;
A
#
# COMPACT_ATOMS: atom_id res chain seq x y z
N CYS A 1 6.21 18.18 -2.06
CA CYS A 1 7.32 17.63 -2.86
C CYS A 1 8.18 18.78 -3.36
N SER A 2 9.15 19.21 -2.55
CA SER A 2 10.30 19.96 -3.05
C SER A 2 11.34 18.95 -3.55
N LYS A 3 12.07 19.35 -4.57
CA LYS A 3 13.02 18.55 -5.33
C LYS A 3 14.38 19.15 -5.05
N ASP A 4 15.12 18.51 -4.16
CA ASP A 4 16.40 19.02 -3.67
C ASP A 4 17.43 17.89 -3.83
N GLU A 5 18.51 18.14 -4.59
CA GLU A 5 19.51 17.17 -5.06
C GLU A 5 20.61 16.88 -4.00
N SER A 6 20.39 17.25 -2.73
CA SER A 6 21.32 17.00 -1.63
C SER A 6 20.55 16.85 -0.32
N ASP A 7 20.74 15.71 0.35
CA ASP A 7 20.13 15.39 1.64
C ASP A 7 20.78 16.13 2.83
N TYR A 8 21.83 16.94 2.57
CA TYR A 8 22.63 17.60 3.59
C TYR A 8 22.70 19.12 3.37
N GLY A 9 22.52 19.88 4.45
CA GLY A 9 22.73 21.33 4.51
C GLY A 9 23.50 21.73 5.78
N TRP A 10 24.45 22.65 5.64
CA TRP A 10 25.26 23.16 6.76
C TRP A 10 24.78 24.53 7.22
N TYR A 11 24.72 24.72 8.54
CA TYR A 11 24.41 26.02 9.15
C TYR A 11 25.44 26.31 10.24
N THR A 12 26.09 27.47 10.15
CA THR A 12 27.14 27.88 11.10
C THR A 12 26.78 29.22 11.69
N THR A 13 26.78 29.32 13.01
CA THR A 13 26.59 30.57 13.74
C THR A 13 27.73 30.82 14.71
N LYS A 14 28.08 32.08 14.94
CA LYS A 14 29.11 32.50 15.89
C LYS A 14 28.49 33.49 16.87
N PHE A 15 28.60 33.18 18.16
CA PHE A 15 28.19 34.07 19.24
C PHE A 15 29.32 34.18 20.25
N LYS A 16 29.43 35.34 20.91
CA LYS A 16 30.42 35.60 21.93
C LYS A 16 29.70 35.59 23.28
N ILE A 17 30.17 34.76 24.21
CA ILE A 17 29.66 34.73 25.59
C ILE A 17 30.62 35.56 26.45
N ASN A 18 30.08 36.50 27.24
CA ASN A 18 30.86 37.21 28.25
C ASN A 18 30.71 36.52 29.62
N ASN A 19 31.73 36.62 30.48
CA ASN A 19 31.66 36.04 31.83
C ASN A 19 30.53 36.65 32.70
N SER A 20 30.02 37.83 32.35
CA SER A 20 28.84 38.44 32.99
C SER A 20 27.53 37.73 32.67
N ASP A 21 27.49 36.96 31.58
CA ASP A 21 26.28 36.27 31.09
C ASP A 21 26.12 34.89 31.75
N LEU A 22 27.21 34.35 32.32
CA LEU A 22 27.24 33.14 33.12
C LEU A 22 27.08 33.55 34.59
N LYS A 23 25.87 33.39 35.12
CA LYS A 23 25.54 33.81 36.50
C LYS A 23 26.39 33.11 37.56
N ASN A 24 26.84 31.88 37.28
CA ASN A 24 27.75 31.09 38.11
C ASN A 24 28.67 30.27 37.19
N GLU A 25 29.88 29.97 37.65
CA GLU A 25 30.88 29.17 36.91
C GLU A 25 30.42 27.70 36.69
N GLU A 26 29.48 27.23 37.50
CA GLU A 26 28.90 25.88 37.43
C GLU A 26 27.69 25.76 36.50
N ASP A 27 27.18 26.88 35.95
CA ASP A 27 25.96 26.88 35.15
C ASP A 27 26.25 26.39 33.72
N LYS A 28 25.62 25.27 33.32
CA LYS A 28 25.88 24.65 32.01
C LYS A 28 25.10 25.38 30.92
N PRO A 29 25.76 26.03 29.94
CA PRO A 29 25.05 26.73 28.88
C PRO A 29 24.26 25.73 28.04
N THR A 30 22.94 25.90 27.99
CA THR A 30 22.03 25.02 27.23
C THR A 30 21.64 25.69 25.93
N VAL A 31 22.03 25.09 24.80
CA VAL A 31 21.63 25.55 23.46
C VAL A 31 20.45 24.73 22.99
N ARG A 32 19.35 25.39 22.62
CA ARG A 32 18.15 24.75 22.08
C ARG A 32 18.01 25.09 20.60
N VAL A 33 18.08 24.07 19.76
CA VAL A 33 17.90 24.19 18.31
C VAL A 33 16.67 23.37 17.93
N ALA A 34 15.69 24.01 17.29
CA ALA A 34 14.56 23.32 16.68
C ALA A 34 14.86 23.12 15.20
N SER A 35 14.74 21.88 14.71
CA SER A 35 14.92 21.54 13.30
C SER A 35 13.73 20.70 12.81
N LEU A 36 13.40 20.87 11.53
CA LEU A 36 12.40 20.03 10.83
C LEU A 36 13.05 18.88 10.05
N GLY A 37 14.39 18.76 10.10
CA GLY A 37 15.15 17.68 9.47
C GLY A 37 15.06 16.36 10.24
N HIS A 38 15.53 15.27 9.63
CA HIS A 38 15.48 13.92 10.21
C HIS A 38 16.62 13.62 11.18
N ALA A 39 17.79 14.21 10.95
CA ALA A 39 18.93 14.12 11.84
C ALA A 39 19.75 15.41 11.75
N PHE A 40 20.36 15.81 12.85
CA PHE A 40 21.30 16.93 12.88
C PHE A 40 22.54 16.57 13.68
N HIS A 41 23.71 16.91 13.14
CA HIS A 41 24.99 16.73 13.79
C HIS A 41 25.45 18.06 14.39
N VAL A 42 25.92 18.04 15.64
CA VAL A 42 26.31 19.24 16.38
C VAL A 42 27.82 19.24 16.61
N TRP A 43 28.46 20.34 16.19
CA TRP A 43 29.85 20.64 16.50
C TRP A 43 29.96 21.96 17.26
N LEU A 44 30.81 22.03 18.28
CA LEU A 44 31.17 23.26 18.98
C LEU A 44 32.67 23.47 18.93
N ASN A 45 33.12 24.64 18.44
CA ASN A 45 34.54 25.01 18.36
C ASN A 45 35.44 23.95 17.69
N GLY A 46 34.90 23.17 16.75
CA GLY A 46 35.62 22.10 16.05
C GLY A 46 35.56 20.73 16.74
N GLU A 47 35.02 20.64 17.95
CA GLU A 47 34.76 19.39 18.65
C GLU A 47 33.37 18.84 18.30
N TYR A 48 33.29 17.54 18.03
CA TYR A 48 32.02 16.85 17.81
C TYR A 48 31.34 16.59 19.14
N LEU A 49 30.09 17.02 19.28
CA LEU A 49 29.32 16.77 20.49
C LEU A 49 28.44 15.53 20.35
N ASP A 50 27.47 15.58 19.42
CA ASP A 50 26.45 14.54 19.30
C ASP A 50 25.70 14.57 17.96
N MET A 51 25.02 13.46 17.65
CA MET A 51 24.07 13.32 16.55
C MET A 51 22.68 13.12 17.14
N VAL A 52 21.79 14.06 16.87
CA VAL A 52 20.40 13.96 17.31
C VAL A 52 19.55 13.52 16.13
N ALA A 53 19.10 12.27 16.19
CA ALA A 53 18.04 11.78 15.32
C ALA A 53 16.70 12.38 15.79
N MET A 54 16.06 13.15 14.92
CA MET A 54 14.74 13.70 15.19
C MET A 54 13.69 12.78 14.58
N LEU A 55 12.88 12.18 15.45
CA LEU A 55 11.67 11.47 15.06
C LEU A 55 10.70 12.49 14.45
N ARG A 56 10.69 12.55 13.13
CA ARG A 56 9.65 13.24 12.38
C ARG A 56 8.33 12.58 12.77
N ARG A 57 7.49 13.31 13.53
CA ARG A 57 6.06 12.97 13.55
C ARG A 57 5.62 13.13 12.11
N VAL A 58 5.43 12.00 11.43
CA VAL A 58 4.78 11.94 10.14
C VAL A 58 3.36 12.41 10.42
N ASP A 59 3.14 13.72 10.32
CA ASP A 59 1.79 14.24 10.21
C ASP A 59 1.29 13.72 8.85
N GLY A 60 0.53 12.63 8.93
CA GLY A 60 0.23 11.69 7.85
C GLY A 60 -0.72 12.25 6.80
N HIS A 61 -0.37 13.37 6.18
CA HIS A 61 -1.19 13.98 5.12
C HIS A 61 -0.78 13.59 3.70
N CYS A 62 0.07 12.57 3.54
CA CYS A 62 0.26 11.88 2.27
C CYS A 62 0.09 10.35 2.40
N GLN A 63 -0.88 9.90 3.22
CA GLN A 63 -1.36 8.52 3.12
C GLN A 63 -2.38 8.48 1.98
N GLU A 64 -1.98 7.98 0.80
CA GLU A 64 -2.72 7.97 -0.46
C GLU A 64 -4.17 7.44 -0.31
N PRO A 65 -5.18 8.29 -0.03
CA PRO A 65 -6.55 7.82 0.14
C PRO A 65 -7.15 7.53 -1.23
N ALA A 66 -6.71 8.29 -2.25
CA ALA A 66 -7.16 8.17 -3.61
C ALA A 66 -6.72 6.85 -4.25
N SER A 67 -5.46 6.41 -4.10
CA SER A 67 -4.98 5.17 -4.74
C SER A 67 -5.72 3.94 -4.22
N VAL A 68 -6.00 3.90 -2.91
CA VAL A 68 -6.80 2.86 -2.25
C VAL A 68 -8.24 2.87 -2.75
N VAL A 69 -8.89 4.05 -2.78
CA VAL A 69 -10.27 4.19 -3.26
C VAL A 69 -10.36 3.83 -4.74
N PHE A 70 -9.41 4.23 -5.57
CA PHE A 70 -9.34 3.86 -7.00
C PHE A 70 -9.13 2.35 -7.18
N SER A 71 -8.32 1.69 -6.34
CA SER A 71 -8.13 0.24 -6.38
C SER A 71 -9.41 -0.51 -6.00
N VAL A 72 -10.10 -0.07 -4.96
CA VAL A 72 -11.38 -0.65 -4.53
C VAL A 72 -12.46 -0.45 -5.59
N LEU A 73 -12.53 0.74 -6.18
CA LEU A 73 -13.47 1.06 -7.26
C LEU A 73 -13.20 0.22 -8.51
N SER A 74 -11.94 0.06 -8.90
CA SER A 74 -11.53 -0.78 -10.04
C SER A 74 -11.87 -2.26 -9.82
N LEU A 75 -11.70 -2.75 -8.59
CA LEU A 75 -12.08 -4.12 -8.20
C LEU A 75 -13.60 -4.32 -8.27
N ALA A 76 -14.38 -3.35 -7.78
CA ALA A 76 -15.84 -3.40 -7.82
C ALA A 76 -16.37 -3.40 -9.26
N MET A 77 -15.76 -2.61 -10.15
CA MET A 77 -16.10 -2.61 -11.59
C MET A 77 -15.73 -3.94 -12.26
N HIS A 78 -14.57 -4.53 -11.95
CA HIS A 78 -14.20 -5.86 -12.43
C HIS A 78 -15.19 -6.92 -11.94
N PHE A 79 -15.58 -6.86 -10.66
CA PHE A 79 -16.56 -7.77 -10.08
C PHE A 79 -17.93 -7.63 -10.74
N HIS A 80 -18.39 -6.41 -11.00
CA HIS A 80 -19.65 -6.15 -11.70
C HIS A 80 -19.62 -6.64 -13.14
N GLY A 81 -18.53 -6.38 -13.89
CA GLY A 81 -18.37 -6.84 -15.26
C GLY A 81 -18.38 -8.37 -15.34
N TRP A 82 -17.72 -9.03 -14.39
CA TRP A 82 -17.76 -10.47 -14.23
C TRP A 82 -19.17 -10.99 -13.93
N LEU A 83 -19.84 -10.46 -12.91
CA LEU A 83 -21.19 -10.88 -12.51
C LEU A 83 -22.19 -10.79 -13.68
N SER A 84 -22.07 -9.77 -14.53
CA SER A 84 -22.89 -9.62 -15.75
C SER A 84 -22.72 -10.79 -16.73
N ILE A 85 -21.48 -11.25 -16.92
CA ILE A 85 -21.17 -12.41 -17.76
C ILE A 85 -21.80 -13.66 -17.17
N PHE A 86 -21.68 -13.89 -15.85
CA PHE A 86 -22.29 -15.04 -15.18
C PHE A 86 -23.82 -15.04 -15.28
N ILE A 87 -24.47 -13.91 -15.04
CA ILE A 87 -25.92 -13.77 -15.15
C ILE A 87 -26.36 -14.08 -16.59
N THR A 88 -25.68 -13.52 -17.58
CA THR A 88 -25.99 -13.78 -19.00
C THR A 88 -25.82 -15.26 -19.35
N LEU A 89 -24.75 -15.89 -18.86
CA LEU A 89 -24.48 -17.30 -19.08
C LEU A 89 -25.54 -18.19 -18.43
N TYR A 90 -25.97 -17.84 -17.21
CA TYR A 90 -26.98 -18.57 -16.44
C TYR A 90 -28.39 -18.47 -17.05
N TYR A 91 -28.80 -17.29 -17.51
CA TYR A 91 -30.13 -17.09 -18.10
C TYR A 91 -30.23 -17.53 -19.56
N LYS A 92 -29.11 -17.61 -20.30
CA LYS A 92 -29.09 -18.13 -21.68
C LYS A 92 -29.09 -19.66 -21.75
N LEU A 93 -29.06 -20.34 -20.60
CA LEU A 93 -29.29 -21.76 -20.47
C LEU A 93 -30.81 -22.03 -20.44
N PRO A 94 -31.39 -22.75 -21.42
CA PRO A 94 -32.79 -23.12 -21.38
C PRO A 94 -33.01 -24.18 -20.29
N PRO A 95 -33.84 -23.95 -19.26
CA PRO A 95 -34.23 -24.97 -18.30
C PRO A 95 -35.32 -25.85 -18.94
N ASN A 96 -34.96 -26.62 -19.97
CA ASN A 96 -35.93 -27.47 -20.66
C ASN A 96 -35.86 -28.91 -20.14
N GLN A 97 -36.60 -29.16 -19.05
CA GLN A 97 -36.96 -30.48 -18.59
C GLN A 97 -38.32 -30.85 -19.19
N ASP A 98 -38.35 -31.60 -20.29
CA ASP A 98 -39.40 -32.59 -20.55
C ASP A 98 -39.08 -33.45 -21.78
N LYS A 99 -39.17 -34.78 -21.59
CA LYS A 99 -39.39 -35.88 -22.56
C LYS A 99 -38.23 -36.87 -22.74
N THR A 100 -38.46 -38.07 -22.17
CA THR A 100 -38.13 -39.41 -22.74
C THR A 100 -37.00 -40.19 -22.05
N ALA A 101 -37.38 -41.00 -21.06
CA ALA A 101 -36.57 -41.91 -20.24
C ALA A 101 -35.59 -42.86 -20.99
N ARG A 102 -35.71 -43.03 -22.31
CA ARG A 102 -34.76 -43.82 -23.13
C ARG A 102 -33.61 -43.01 -23.72
N ARG A 103 -33.79 -41.70 -23.87
CA ARG A 103 -32.72 -40.74 -24.18
C ARG A 103 -31.98 -40.29 -22.92
N VAL A 104 -32.62 -40.42 -21.76
CA VAL A 104 -32.06 -40.03 -20.46
C VAL A 104 -30.73 -40.73 -20.19
N THR A 105 -30.57 -42.05 -20.38
CA THR A 105 -29.30 -42.71 -20.00
C THR A 105 -28.09 -42.33 -20.87
N ILE A 106 -28.27 -42.07 -22.17
CA ILE A 106 -27.19 -41.69 -23.07
C ILE A 106 -26.94 -40.17 -23.03
N ASN A 107 -27.99 -39.38 -22.79
CA ASN A 107 -27.90 -37.92 -22.73
C ASN A 107 -27.46 -37.41 -21.34
N THR A 108 -27.71 -38.16 -20.25
CA THR A 108 -27.31 -37.77 -18.88
C THR A 108 -25.80 -37.76 -18.71
N ASP A 109 -25.08 -38.72 -19.29
CA ASP A 109 -23.61 -38.73 -19.26
C ASP A 109 -23.03 -37.52 -20.02
N VAL A 110 -23.66 -37.17 -21.15
CA VAL A 110 -23.35 -35.97 -21.95
C VAL A 110 -23.78 -34.66 -21.26
N ASP A 111 -24.86 -34.65 -20.48
CA ASP A 111 -25.33 -33.47 -19.73
C ASP A 111 -24.48 -33.21 -18.49
N ILE A 112 -24.06 -34.28 -17.80
CA ILE A 112 -23.15 -34.19 -16.65
C ILE A 112 -21.79 -33.68 -17.13
N THR A 113 -21.27 -34.17 -18.26
CA THR A 113 -20.01 -33.66 -18.83
C THR A 113 -20.11 -32.20 -19.24
N LYS A 114 -21.19 -31.75 -19.90
CA LYS A 114 -21.41 -30.32 -20.20
C LYS A 114 -21.51 -29.44 -18.94
N THR A 115 -22.16 -29.94 -17.90
CA THR A 115 -22.28 -29.23 -16.62
C THR A 115 -20.94 -29.16 -15.89
N LEU A 116 -20.15 -30.24 -15.96
CA LEU A 116 -18.82 -30.31 -15.37
C LEU A 116 -17.83 -29.38 -16.10
N ASP A 117 -17.84 -29.35 -17.42
CA ASP A 117 -17.01 -28.44 -18.25
C ASP A 117 -17.32 -26.98 -17.96
N TYR A 118 -18.60 -26.67 -17.75
CA TYR A 118 -19.04 -25.33 -17.36
C TYR A 118 -18.56 -24.96 -15.94
N LEU A 119 -18.81 -25.83 -14.96
CA LEU A 119 -18.42 -25.57 -13.57
C LEU A 119 -16.91 -25.50 -13.41
N THR A 120 -16.14 -26.31 -14.16
CA THR A 120 -14.68 -26.24 -14.19
C THR A 120 -14.19 -24.95 -14.84
N ALA A 121 -14.79 -24.50 -15.95
CA ALA A 121 -14.47 -23.20 -16.55
C ALA A 121 -14.69 -22.06 -15.55
N ILE A 122 -15.82 -22.06 -14.83
CA ILE A 122 -16.12 -21.07 -13.79
C ILE A 122 -15.13 -21.15 -12.63
N ALA A 123 -14.84 -22.35 -12.14
CA ALA A 123 -13.92 -22.56 -11.04
C ALA A 123 -12.49 -22.09 -11.38
N ILE A 124 -12.01 -22.41 -12.58
CA ILE A 124 -10.68 -21.98 -13.06
C ILE A 124 -10.63 -20.46 -13.20
N LEU A 125 -11.65 -19.87 -13.81
CA LEU A 125 -11.74 -18.43 -13.98
C LEU A 125 -11.80 -17.71 -12.61
N GLY A 126 -12.61 -18.21 -11.67
CA GLY A 126 -12.79 -17.62 -10.35
C GLY A 126 -11.53 -17.77 -9.49
N PHE A 127 -10.90 -18.94 -9.51
CA PHE A 127 -9.62 -19.19 -8.85
C PHE A 127 -8.51 -18.28 -9.38
N SER A 128 -8.42 -18.12 -10.71
CA SER A 128 -7.45 -17.23 -11.34
C SER A 128 -7.65 -15.76 -10.94
N LEU A 129 -8.90 -15.32 -10.83
CA LEU A 129 -9.24 -13.98 -10.35
C LEU A 129 -8.83 -13.78 -8.89
N ILE A 130 -9.14 -14.73 -8.00
CA ILE A 130 -8.78 -14.68 -6.58
C ILE A 130 -7.26 -14.64 -6.40
N VAL A 131 -6.53 -15.52 -7.10
CA VAL A 131 -5.05 -15.56 -7.05
C VAL A 131 -4.45 -14.27 -7.58
N SER A 132 -5.01 -13.69 -8.66
CA SER A 132 -4.55 -12.42 -9.22
C SER A 132 -4.72 -11.27 -8.23
N ILE A 133 -5.88 -11.18 -7.56
CA ILE A 133 -6.16 -10.17 -6.55
C ILE A 133 -5.20 -10.30 -5.36
N LEU A 134 -5.05 -11.51 -4.80
CA LEU A 134 -4.15 -11.78 -3.67
C LEU A 134 -2.71 -11.41 -4.00
N ARG A 135 -2.24 -11.72 -5.22
CA ARG A 135 -0.91 -11.35 -5.70
C ARG A 135 -0.75 -9.84 -5.83
N THR A 136 -1.74 -9.14 -6.38
CA THR A 136 -1.72 -7.68 -6.49
C THR A 136 -1.68 -7.01 -5.12
N PHE A 137 -2.47 -7.48 -4.15
CA PHE A 137 -2.43 -6.94 -2.79
C PHE A 137 -1.09 -7.21 -2.09
N ASN A 138 -0.54 -8.42 -2.19
CA ASN A 138 0.74 -8.75 -1.57
C ASN A 138 1.88 -7.88 -2.14
N VAL A 139 1.97 -7.73 -3.47
CA VAL A 139 2.98 -6.86 -4.11
C VAL A 139 2.81 -5.39 -3.74
N ARG A 140 1.56 -4.88 -3.65
CA ARG A 140 1.31 -3.50 -3.21
C ARG A 140 1.69 -3.28 -1.76
N VAL A 141 1.40 -4.22 -0.87
CA VAL A 141 1.78 -4.15 0.56
C VAL A 141 3.29 -4.20 0.72
N GLU A 142 3.97 -5.06 -0.04
CA GLU A 142 5.43 -5.14 0.02
C GLU A 142 6.09 -3.89 -0.56
N ALA A 143 5.58 -3.36 -1.67
CA ALA A 143 6.04 -2.10 -2.24
C ALA A 143 5.78 -0.90 -1.32
N ALA A 144 4.62 -0.87 -0.64
CA ALA A 144 4.30 0.14 0.34
C ALA A 144 5.23 0.07 1.56
N ARG A 145 5.63 -1.13 2.01
CA ARG A 145 6.62 -1.28 3.09
C ARG A 145 8.01 -0.82 2.68
N VAL A 146 8.42 -1.06 1.43
CA VAL A 146 9.69 -0.53 0.91
C VAL A 146 9.67 1.00 0.85
N MET A 147 8.53 1.63 0.56
CA MET A 147 8.39 3.10 0.58
C MET A 147 8.18 3.72 1.96
N VAL A 148 7.62 2.98 2.93
CA VAL A 148 7.40 3.46 4.31
C VAL A 148 8.64 3.21 5.20
N GLY A 149 9.58 2.38 4.74
CA GLY A 149 10.85 2.10 5.41
C GLY A 149 12.00 3.08 5.10
N THR A 150 11.73 4.16 4.35
CA THR A 150 12.71 5.24 4.05
C THR A 150 12.30 6.55 4.69
#